data_AF-A0A2Z5Y4Y5-F1
#
_entry.id   AF-A0A2Z5Y4Y5-F1
#
_cell.length_a   1.000
_cell.length_b   1.000
_cell.length_c   1.000
_cell.angle_alpha   90.00
_cell.angle_beta   90.00
_cell.angle_gamma   90.00
#
_symmetry.space_group_name_H-M   'P 1'
#
loop_
_entity.id
_entity.type
_entity.pdbx_description
1 polymer ?
#
loop_
_entity_poly.entity_id
_entity_poly.type
_entity_poly.pdbx_seq_one_letter_code
_entity_poly.pdbx_strand_id
1 'polypeptide(L)'
;MYNFDINSKKLELYFSNIIFNKKEEIIKEVVYASSRDGFMKIPIILLYKKNSKKKAGIINVYCAYGQKESTSILDPTILSIVENNFVYAIAHVKEGFLEGDWYSADKKLKKWNSIYDFLDCCNFLIKNNYINKNSLVPKLLVQGELF
;
A
#
# COMPACT_ATOMS: atom_id res chain seq x y z
N MET A 1 -11.56 -3.96 18.58
CA MET A 1 -12.67 -3.01 18.81
C MET A 1 -12.50 -2.43 20.19
N TYR A 2 -12.54 -1.11 20.29
CA TYR A 2 -12.44 -0.40 21.57
C TYR A 2 -13.79 0.23 21.87
N ASN A 3 -14.16 0.25 23.14
CA ASN A 3 -15.24 1.08 23.64
C ASN A 3 -14.63 2.42 24.09
N PHE A 4 -15.22 3.54 23.68
CA PHE A 4 -14.79 4.86 24.11
C PHE A 4 -15.93 5.54 24.85
N ASP A 5 -15.72 5.79 26.14
CA ASP A 5 -16.64 6.58 26.95
C ASP A 5 -16.32 8.07 26.76
N ILE A 6 -17.28 8.81 26.22
CA ILE A 6 -17.17 10.23 25.90
C ILE A 6 -17.06 11.08 27.17
N ASN A 7 -17.76 10.71 28.25
CA ASN A 7 -17.84 11.51 29.47
C ASN A 7 -16.56 11.37 30.29
N SER A 8 -16.07 10.13 30.44
CA SER A 8 -14.81 9.87 31.15
C SER A 8 -13.57 10.01 30.25
N LYS A 9 -13.76 10.18 28.94
CA LYS A 9 -12.71 10.16 27.91
C LYS A 9 -11.82 8.92 27.97
N LYS A 10 -12.37 7.81 28.46
CA LYS A 10 -11.65 6.56 28.68
C LYS A 10 -11.87 5.61 27.53
N LEU A 11 -10.78 4.97 27.08
CA LEU A 11 -10.79 4.01 25.98
C LEU A 11 -10.46 2.63 26.54
N GLU A 12 -11.38 1.67 26.37
CA GLU A 12 -11.26 0.32 26.90
C GLU A 12 -11.30 -0.72 25.77
N LEU A 13 -10.49 -1.76 25.87
CA LEU A 13 -10.48 -2.83 24.88
C LEU A 13 -11.73 -3.69 25.06
N TYR A 14 -12.64 -3.62 24.08
CA TYR A 14 -13.88 -4.40 24.09
C TYR A 14 -13.70 -5.77 23.45
N PHE A 15 -12.94 -5.84 22.35
CA PHE A 15 -12.70 -7.08 21.63
C PHE A 15 -11.38 -7.04 20.88
N SER A 16 -10.60 -8.13 20.93
CA SER A 16 -9.42 -8.33 20.10
C SER A 16 -9.47 -9.71 19.45
N ASN A 17 -9.15 -9.79 18.15
CA ASN A 17 -9.02 -11.08 17.48
C ASN A 17 -7.68 -11.72 17.87
N ILE A 18 -7.74 -12.86 18.56
CA ILE A 18 -6.59 -13.61 19.08
C ILE A 18 -5.61 -14.05 17.97
N ILE A 19 -6.13 -14.30 16.76
CA ILE A 19 -5.35 -14.74 15.59
C ILE A 19 -4.25 -13.73 15.21
N PHE A 20 -4.41 -12.44 15.55
CA PHE A 20 -3.50 -11.36 15.16
C PHE A 20 -2.44 -11.00 16.22
N ASN A 21 -2.24 -11.82 17.26
CA ASN A 21 -1.29 -11.52 18.33
C ASN A 21 0.20 -11.76 17.97
N LYS A 22 0.52 -12.32 16.79
CA LYS A 22 1.89 -12.48 16.28
C LYS A 22 2.48 -11.22 15.61
N LYS A 23 1.97 -10.03 15.95
CA LYS A 23 2.33 -8.75 15.31
C LYS A 23 3.78 -8.32 15.50
N GLU A 24 4.45 -8.77 16.56
CA GLU A 24 5.75 -8.23 16.98
C GLU A 24 6.87 -8.42 15.94
N GLU A 25 6.68 -9.29 14.96
CA GLU A 25 7.65 -9.55 13.90
C GLU A 25 7.34 -8.85 12.57
N ILE A 26 6.21 -8.15 12.42
CA ILE A 26 5.84 -7.49 11.15
C ILE A 26 6.15 -5.99 11.22
N ILE A 27 6.93 -5.52 10.26
CA ILE A 27 7.29 -4.12 10.08
C ILE A 27 6.31 -3.48 9.09
N LYS A 28 5.84 -2.28 9.44
CA LYS A 28 5.16 -1.36 8.54
C LYS A 28 6.03 -0.13 8.35
N GLU A 29 6.47 0.13 7.13
CA GLU A 29 7.24 1.33 6.78
C GLU A 29 6.57 2.08 5.62
N VAL A 30 6.87 3.37 5.50
CA VAL A 30 6.44 4.21 4.39
C VAL A 30 7.67 4.73 3.68
N VAL A 31 7.74 4.49 2.38
CA VAL A 31 8.82 4.95 1.50
C VAL A 31 8.23 5.77 0.37
N TYR A 32 9.07 6.53 -0.33
CA TYR A 32 8.60 7.48 -1.35
C TYR A 32 9.35 7.27 -2.66
N ALA A 33 8.61 6.86 -3.70
CA ALA A 33 9.12 6.84 -5.06
C ALA A 33 8.99 8.23 -5.69
N SER A 34 9.96 8.64 -6.50
CA SER A 34 9.82 9.86 -7.30
C SER A 34 9.04 9.54 -8.57
N SER A 35 8.00 10.32 -8.87
CA SER A 35 7.34 10.25 -10.18
C SER A 35 8.28 10.76 -11.26
N ARG A 36 8.19 10.21 -12.47
CA ARG A 36 8.98 10.62 -13.63
C ARG A 36 8.83 12.09 -14.05
N ASP A 37 7.71 12.72 -13.66
CA ASP A 37 7.49 14.15 -13.91
C ASP A 37 8.32 15.04 -12.96
N GLY A 38 8.93 14.45 -11.92
CA GLY A 38 9.82 15.12 -10.98
C GLY A 38 9.13 16.01 -9.96
N PHE A 39 7.81 16.21 -10.08
CA PHE A 39 7.07 17.14 -9.21
C PHE A 39 6.52 16.47 -7.95
N MET A 40 6.60 15.13 -7.87
CA MET A 40 5.80 14.38 -6.91
C MET A 40 6.53 13.18 -6.31
N LYS A 41 6.27 12.95 -5.02
CA LYS A 41 6.72 11.78 -4.28
C LYS A 41 5.53 10.87 -3.98
N ILE A 42 5.51 9.71 -4.60
CA ILE A 42 4.44 8.71 -4.48
C ILE A 42 4.72 7.87 -3.22
N PRO A 43 3.84 7.89 -2.20
CA PRO A 43 4.04 7.09 -1.01
C PRO A 43 3.73 5.61 -1.31
N ILE A 44 4.60 4.75 -0.80
CA ILE A 44 4.47 3.30 -0.83
C ILE A 44 4.50 2.80 0.60
N ILE A 45 3.45 2.11 1.03
CA ILE A 45 3.42 1.44 2.31
C ILE A 45 3.94 0.02 2.12
N LEU A 46 4.96 -0.35 2.88
CA LEU A 46 5.55 -1.68 2.87
C LEU A 46 5.19 -2.42 4.15
N LEU A 47 4.82 -3.69 4.00
CA LEU A 47 4.54 -4.64 5.06
C LEU A 47 5.42 -5.87 4.82
N TYR A 48 6.26 -6.22 5.80
CA TYR A 48 7.16 -7.37 5.69
C TYR A 48 7.62 -7.84 7.06
N LYS A 49 8.13 -9.08 7.12
CA LYS A 49 8.67 -9.65 8.36
C LYS A 49 10.06 -9.10 8.68
N LYS A 50 10.31 -8.73 9.94
CA LYS A 50 11.64 -8.36 10.45
C LYS A 50 12.63 -9.48 10.15
N ASN A 51 13.78 -9.13 9.59
CA ASN A 51 14.82 -10.06 9.15
C ASN A 51 14.41 -11.02 8.00
N SER A 52 13.40 -10.68 7.19
CA SER A 52 13.07 -11.47 6.00
C SER A 52 14.29 -11.62 5.09
N LYS A 53 14.67 -12.88 4.82
CA LYS A 53 15.76 -13.22 3.88
C LYS A 53 15.27 -13.26 2.42
N LYS A 54 13.96 -13.43 2.22
CA LYS A 54 13.34 -13.49 0.89
C LYS A 54 12.92 -12.08 0.46
N LYS A 55 13.31 -11.71 -0.76
CA LYS A 55 12.93 -10.44 -1.42
C LYS A 55 11.93 -10.68 -2.54
N ALA A 56 11.03 -11.63 -2.37
CA ALA A 56 9.88 -11.79 -3.24
C ALA A 56 8.73 -10.96 -2.67
N GLY A 57 7.90 -10.38 -3.53
CA GLY A 57 6.84 -9.53 -3.03
C GLY A 57 5.81 -9.14 -4.07
N ILE A 58 4.70 -8.65 -3.55
CA ILE A 58 3.55 -8.19 -4.33
C ILE A 58 3.47 -6.68 -4.12
N ILE A 59 3.35 -5.94 -5.21
CA ILE A 59 2.97 -4.52 -5.16
C ILE A 59 1.54 -4.39 -5.68
N ASN A 60 0.67 -3.84 -4.85
CA ASN A 60 -0.73 -3.62 -5.15
C ASN A 60 -1.01 -2.13 -5.29
N VAL A 61 -1.88 -1.80 -6.23
CA VAL A 61 -2.44 -0.47 -6.43
C VAL A 61 -3.91 -0.57 -6.79
N TYR A 62 -4.70 0.29 -6.15
CA TYR A 62 -6.09 0.53 -6.51
C TYR A 62 -6.26 1.97 -6.98
N CYS A 63 -6.38 2.13 -8.29
CA CYS A 63 -6.65 3.39 -8.96
C CYS A 63 -8.14 3.49 -9.26
N ALA A 64 -8.95 3.89 -8.29
CA ALA A 64 -10.37 4.11 -8.55
C ALA A 64 -10.90 5.29 -7.74
N TYR A 65 -11.25 6.37 -8.44
CA TYR A 65 -12.17 7.41 -7.98
C TYR A 65 -11.90 7.97 -6.57
N GLY A 66 -10.63 8.17 -6.19
CA GLY A 66 -10.31 8.66 -4.85
C GLY A 66 -10.59 7.65 -3.74
N GLN A 67 -10.62 6.35 -4.02
CA GLN A 67 -10.75 5.34 -2.98
C GLN A 67 -9.43 5.15 -2.23
N LYS A 68 -9.56 4.92 -0.92
CA LYS A 68 -8.44 4.59 -0.04
C LYS A 68 -8.30 3.08 -0.01
N GLU A 69 -7.14 2.56 -0.46
CA GLU A 69 -6.83 1.16 -0.20
C GLU A 69 -6.77 0.90 1.30
N SER A 70 -7.39 -0.21 1.72
CA SER A 70 -7.26 -0.67 3.09
C SER A 70 -5.80 -1.04 3.36
N THR A 71 -5.10 -0.20 4.11
CA THR A 71 -3.73 -0.47 4.58
C THR A 71 -3.73 -1.31 5.85
N SER A 72 -4.84 -2.00 6.13
CA SER A 72 -5.04 -2.69 7.39
C SER A 72 -4.31 -4.02 7.35
N ILE A 73 -3.32 -4.17 8.23
CA ILE A 73 -2.64 -5.44 8.49
C ILE A 73 -3.60 -6.55 8.99
N LEU A 74 -4.85 -6.18 9.31
CA LEU A 74 -5.90 -7.10 9.72
C LEU A 74 -6.55 -7.83 8.54
N ASP A 75 -6.21 -7.48 7.29
CA ASP A 75 -6.60 -8.29 6.14
C ASP A 75 -5.86 -9.65 6.20
N PRO A 76 -6.59 -10.78 6.31
CA PRO A 76 -5.99 -12.11 6.45
C PRO A 76 -5.14 -12.49 5.22
N THR A 77 -5.45 -11.96 4.04
CA THR A 77 -4.69 -12.19 2.82
C THR A 77 -3.33 -11.53 2.90
N ILE A 78 -3.30 -10.24 3.31
CA ILE A 78 -2.05 -9.49 3.49
C ILE A 78 -1.19 -10.13 4.57
N LEU A 79 -1.82 -10.52 5.69
CA LEU A 79 -1.12 -11.20 6.78
C LEU A 79 -0.46 -12.50 6.31
N SER A 80 -1.21 -13.35 5.60
CA SER A 80 -0.69 -14.62 5.09
C SER A 80 0.49 -14.43 4.13
N ILE A 81 0.45 -13.41 3.27
CA ILE A 81 1.56 -13.06 2.38
C ILE A 81 2.82 -12.72 3.21
N VAL A 82 2.67 -11.84 4.19
CA VAL A 82 3.80 -11.35 5.01
C VAL A 82 4.36 -12.45 5.92
N GLU A 83 3.51 -13.28 6.51
CA GLU A 83 3.94 -14.43 7.34
C GLU A 83 4.77 -15.44 6.54
N ASN A 84 4.53 -15.57 5.23
CA ASN A 84 5.31 -16.41 4.33
C ASN A 84 6.62 -15.75 3.81
N ASN A 85 7.06 -14.66 4.44
CA ASN A 85 8.27 -13.89 4.11
C ASN A 85 8.21 -13.18 2.73
N PHE A 86 7.01 -12.87 2.25
CA PHE A 86 6.87 -11.96 1.11
C PHE A 86 6.74 -10.51 1.59
N VAL A 87 7.25 -9.58 0.78
CA VAL A 87 6.98 -8.16 0.96
C VAL A 87 5.64 -7.83 0.32
N TYR A 88 4.77 -7.14 1.05
CA TYR A 88 3.54 -6.59 0.50
C TYR A 88 3.64 -5.06 0.45
N ALA A 89 3.53 -4.51 -0.75
CA ALA A 89 3.64 -3.09 -1.02
C ALA A 89 2.30 -2.53 -1.50
N ILE A 90 1.93 -1.34 -1.02
CA ILE A 90 0.73 -0.61 -1.44
C ILE A 90 1.21 0.73 -1.96
N ALA A 91 1.06 1.00 -3.26
CA ALA A 91 1.47 2.26 -3.86
C ALA A 91 0.27 3.21 -4.04
N HIS A 92 0.36 4.39 -3.46
CA HIS A 92 -0.70 5.40 -3.54
C HIS A 92 -0.47 6.34 -4.73
N VAL A 93 -0.69 5.84 -5.94
CA VAL A 93 -0.50 6.61 -7.19
C VAL A 93 -1.60 7.65 -7.40
N LYS A 94 -1.46 8.51 -8.42
CA LYS A 94 -2.47 9.53 -8.79
C LYS A 94 -3.83 8.90 -9.16
N GLU A 95 -4.90 9.70 -9.06
CA GLU A 95 -6.32 9.27 -9.05
C GLU A 95 -6.79 8.55 -7.77
N GLY A 96 -5.89 8.31 -6.80
CA GLY A 96 -6.20 7.79 -5.45
C GLY A 96 -6.68 8.86 -4.45
N PHE A 97 -6.94 8.43 -3.21
CA PHE A 97 -7.55 9.26 -2.13
C PHE A 97 -6.67 10.37 -1.54
N LEU A 98 -5.38 10.49 -1.91
CA LEU A 98 -4.53 11.53 -1.30
C LEU A 98 -5.10 12.93 -1.64
N GLU A 99 -5.18 13.81 -0.65
CA GLU A 99 -5.98 15.04 -0.72
C GLU A 99 -5.52 16.02 -1.81
N GLY A 100 -6.42 16.92 -2.24
CA GLY A 100 -6.10 18.06 -3.11
C GLY A 100 -5.91 17.70 -4.60
N ASP A 101 -4.84 18.21 -5.19
CA ASP A 101 -4.54 18.11 -6.63
C ASP A 101 -4.32 16.66 -7.12
N TRP A 102 -4.15 15.70 -6.20
CA TRP A 102 -3.92 14.28 -6.50
C TRP A 102 -5.10 13.60 -7.25
N TYR A 103 -6.33 14.06 -6.99
CA TYR A 103 -7.55 13.54 -7.60
C TYR A 103 -8.00 14.35 -8.83
N SER A 104 -7.74 15.66 -8.82
CA SER A 104 -8.13 16.56 -9.92
C SER A 104 -7.12 16.53 -11.08
N ALA A 105 -5.85 16.22 -10.82
CA ALA A 105 -4.79 16.27 -11.83
C ALA A 105 -5.03 15.32 -13.01
N ASP A 106 -5.70 14.18 -12.80
CA ASP A 106 -5.66 13.04 -13.73
C ASP A 106 -7.00 12.57 -14.31
N LYS A 107 -8.12 13.28 -14.08
CA LYS A 107 -9.40 12.90 -14.68
C LYS A 107 -9.34 12.77 -16.22
N LYS A 108 -9.94 11.70 -16.74
CA LYS A 108 -10.13 11.38 -18.17
C LYS A 108 -8.86 10.88 -18.89
N LEU A 109 -8.25 11.69 -19.75
CA LEU A 109 -7.18 11.29 -20.69
C LEU A 109 -5.81 11.06 -20.04
N LYS A 110 -5.71 11.28 -18.73
CA LYS A 110 -4.45 11.24 -17.97
C LYS A 110 -4.27 9.97 -17.13
N LYS A 111 -5.11 8.94 -17.31
CA LYS A 111 -4.95 7.60 -16.70
C LYS A 111 -3.54 6.99 -16.88
N TRP A 112 -2.87 7.35 -17.98
CA TRP A 112 -1.49 6.94 -18.23
C TRP A 112 -0.53 7.40 -17.13
N ASN A 113 -0.78 8.53 -16.48
CA ASN A 113 0.03 9.03 -15.38
C ASN A 113 0.01 8.09 -14.17
N SER A 114 -1.15 7.56 -13.79
CA SER A 114 -1.26 6.57 -12.71
C SER A 114 -0.54 5.25 -13.04
N ILE A 115 -0.60 4.81 -14.30
CA ILE A 115 0.16 3.64 -14.77
C ILE A 115 1.65 3.91 -14.68
N TYR A 116 2.08 5.10 -15.10
CA TYR A 116 3.47 5.52 -15.02
C TYR A 116 3.98 5.65 -13.59
N ASP A 117 3.20 6.24 -12.69
CA ASP A 117 3.48 6.31 -11.26
C ASP A 117 3.59 4.90 -10.65
N PHE A 118 2.74 3.95 -11.07
CA PHE A 118 2.82 2.57 -10.62
C PHE A 118 4.12 1.88 -11.09
N LEU A 119 4.52 2.11 -12.34
CA LEU A 119 5.78 1.61 -12.87
C LEU A 119 6.98 2.24 -12.13
N ASP A 120 6.91 3.52 -11.81
CA ASP A 120 7.95 4.23 -11.07
C ASP A 120 8.07 3.67 -9.64
N CYS A 121 6.94 3.30 -9.00
CA CYS A 121 6.93 2.58 -7.73
C CYS A 121 7.57 1.18 -7.84
N CYS A 122 7.22 0.39 -8.87
CA CYS A 122 7.84 -0.92 -9.10
C CYS A 122 9.36 -0.80 -9.24
N ASN A 123 9.82 0.15 -10.05
CA ASN A 123 11.23 0.42 -10.28
C ASN A 123 11.94 0.86 -9.00
N PHE A 124 11.29 1.70 -8.18
CA PHE A 124 11.82 2.13 -6.88
C PHE A 124 12.06 0.93 -5.95
N LEU A 125 11.11 0.00 -5.84
CA LEU A 125 11.25 -1.18 -4.97
C LEU A 125 12.40 -2.09 -5.41
N ILE A 126 12.59 -2.24 -6.72
CA ILE A 126 13.68 -3.03 -7.30
C ILE A 126 15.02 -2.33 -7.05
N LYS A 127 15.13 -1.04 -7.37
CA LYS A 127 16.38 -0.26 -7.26
C LYS A 127 16.88 -0.16 -5.82
N ASN A 128 15.97 -0.06 -4.85
CA ASN A 128 16.30 0.02 -3.43
C ASN A 128 16.39 -1.35 -2.74
N ASN A 129 16.37 -2.45 -3.52
CA ASN A 129 16.52 -3.82 -3.01
C ASN A 129 15.46 -4.25 -1.98
N TYR A 130 14.24 -3.70 -2.06
CA TYR A 130 13.09 -4.17 -1.30
C TYR A 130 12.55 -5.48 -1.88
N ILE A 131 12.45 -5.56 -3.22
CA ILE A 131 11.95 -6.73 -3.95
C ILE A 131 12.89 -7.01 -5.13
N ASN A 132 13.23 -8.28 -5.35
CA ASN A 132 14.02 -8.70 -6.50
C ASN A 132 13.21 -8.57 -7.79
N LYS A 133 13.84 -8.09 -8.86
CA LYS A 133 13.20 -7.91 -10.19
C LYS A 133 12.45 -9.16 -10.67
N ASN A 134 13.03 -10.35 -10.51
CA ASN A 134 12.45 -11.61 -10.97
C ASN A 134 11.39 -12.19 -10.03
N SER A 135 11.11 -11.52 -8.91
CA SER A 135 10.19 -12.00 -7.87
C SER A 135 9.22 -10.91 -7.41
N LEU A 136 9.05 -9.87 -8.23
CA LEU A 136 8.04 -8.83 -8.05
C LEU A 136 6.80 -9.22 -8.84
N VAL A 137 5.66 -9.32 -8.16
CA VAL A 137 4.36 -9.55 -8.78
C VAL A 137 3.56 -8.23 -8.74
N PRO A 138 3.37 -7.56 -9.89
CA PRO A 138 2.58 -6.35 -9.95
C PRO A 138 1.08 -6.70 -10.00
N LYS A 139 0.30 -6.12 -9.09
CA LYS A 139 -1.16 -6.19 -9.09
C LYS A 139 -1.70 -4.77 -9.27
N LEU A 140 -2.13 -4.47 -10.50
CA LEU A 140 -2.72 -3.19 -10.85
C LEU A 140 -4.22 -3.37 -11.10
N LEU A 141 -5.05 -2.72 -10.29
CA LEU A 141 -6.48 -2.64 -10.50
C LEU A 141 -6.83 -1.22 -10.94
N VAL A 142 -7.14 -1.07 -12.23
CA VAL A 142 -7.65 0.18 -12.80
C VAL A 142 -9.14 -0.01 -13.06
N GLN A 143 -9.98 0.83 -12.46
CA GLN A 143 -11.41 0.79 -12.70
C GLN A 143 -11.80 1.80 -13.78
N GLY A 144 -12.49 1.32 -14.82
CA GLY A 144 -13.14 2.17 -15.83
C GLY A 144 -13.31 1.47 -17.17
N GLU A 145 -14.38 1.84 -17.88
CA GLU A 145 -14.69 1.37 -19.23
C GLU A 145 -13.52 1.69 -20.18
N LEU A 146 -13.01 0.65 -20.84
CA LEU A 146 -12.05 0.79 -21.94
C LEU A 146 -12.83 1.13 -23.21
N PHE A 147 -13.31 2.37 -23.28
CA PHE A 147 -14.10 2.95 -24.38
C PHE A 147 -15.44 2.27 -24.68
#